data_AF-A0A061NF26-F1
#
_entry.id   AF-A0A061NF26-F1
#
_cell.length_a   1.000
_cell.length_b   1.000
_cell.length_c   1.000
_cell.angle_alpha   90.00
_cell.angle_beta   90.00
_cell.angle_gamma   90.00
#
_symmetry.space_group_name_H-M   'P 1'
#
loop_
_entity.id
_entity.type
_entity.pdbx_description
1 polymer ?
#
loop_
_entity_poly.entity_id
_entity_poly.type
_entity_poly.pdbx_seq_one_letter_code
_entity_poly.pdbx_strand_id
1 'polypeptide(L)'
;MTTVQDVIDRNIEDRTQRMADVEAFLLDARLNERKLTGGEMDTLNSYILREELRYSHADKMTFLETPFHSESQTLRRAKKELPLEMAKDYATDGRQHRKPVRRKRSYYEEWYVNKHARAENAERQRKYNEFTKIQPVETYYI
;
A
#
# COMPACT_ATOMS: atom_id res chain seq x y z
N MET A 1 18.79 8.03 -32.48
CA MET A 1 18.34 6.65 -32.21
C MET A 1 16.84 6.68 -32.02
N THR A 2 16.12 5.84 -32.76
CA THR A 2 14.69 5.63 -32.60
C THR A 2 14.40 5.21 -31.15
N THR A 3 13.44 5.87 -30.53
CA THR A 3 12.96 5.55 -29.18
C THR A 3 11.73 4.65 -29.26
N VAL A 4 11.37 4.02 -28.15
CA VAL A 4 10.12 3.24 -28.06
C VAL A 4 8.90 4.13 -28.30
N GLN A 5 8.97 5.39 -27.86
CA GLN A 5 7.90 6.36 -28.07
C GLN A 5 7.69 6.65 -29.57
N ASP A 6 8.77 6.77 -30.34
CA ASP A 6 8.68 7.01 -31.79
C ASP A 6 7.96 5.86 -32.54
N VAL A 7 8.04 4.63 -32.03
CA VAL A 7 7.33 3.47 -32.58
C VAL A 7 5.84 3.52 -32.22
N ILE A 8 5.52 3.91 -30.99
CA ILE A 8 4.15 4.04 -30.50
C ILE A 8 3.42 5.19 -31.21
N ASP A 9 4.11 6.31 -31.43
CA ASP A 9 3.55 7.52 -32.03
C ASP A 9 3.15 7.33 -33.50
N ARG A 10 3.70 6.32 -34.19
CA ARG A 10 3.25 5.91 -35.54
C ARG A 10 1.80 5.43 -35.56
N ASN A 11 1.28 4.97 -34.43
CA ASN A 11 -0.13 4.62 -34.20
C ASN A 11 -0.76 3.79 -35.34
N ILE A 12 -0.08 2.73 -35.77
CA ILE A 12 -0.51 1.89 -36.88
C ILE A 12 -1.78 1.12 -36.47
N GLU A 13 -2.82 1.14 -37.30
CA GLU A 13 -4.10 0.50 -36.97
C GLU A 13 -4.10 -1.03 -37.13
N ASP A 14 -3.48 -1.51 -38.20
CA ASP A 14 -3.40 -2.95 -38.47
C ASP A 14 -2.42 -3.63 -37.50
N ARG A 15 -2.86 -4.74 -36.91
CA ARG A 15 -2.06 -5.50 -35.94
C ARG A 15 -0.83 -6.13 -36.60
N THR A 16 -0.98 -6.66 -37.81
CA THR A 16 0.11 -7.30 -38.54
C THR A 16 1.21 -6.31 -38.86
N GLN A 17 0.83 -5.11 -39.35
CA GLN A 17 1.78 -4.03 -39.60
C GLN A 17 2.43 -3.51 -38.31
N ARG A 18 1.69 -3.37 -37.20
CA ARG A 18 2.27 -3.03 -35.88
C ARG A 18 3.32 -4.03 -35.44
N MET A 19 3.02 -5.33 -35.55
CA MET A 19 3.97 -6.38 -35.16
C MET A 19 5.25 -6.30 -35.99
N ALA A 20 5.14 -6.15 -37.30
CA ALA A 20 6.29 -5.99 -38.18
C ALA A 20 7.14 -4.75 -37.83
N ASP A 21 6.49 -3.64 -37.46
CA ASP A 21 7.18 -2.41 -37.06
C ASP A 21 7.95 -2.57 -35.74
N VAL A 22 7.34 -3.23 -34.75
CA VAL A 22 8.00 -3.54 -33.48
C VAL A 22 9.14 -4.53 -33.69
N GLU A 23 8.96 -5.57 -34.53
CA GLU A 23 10.03 -6.50 -34.88
C GLU A 23 11.22 -5.80 -35.56
N ALA A 24 10.94 -4.88 -36.50
CA ALA A 24 11.98 -4.08 -37.15
C ALA A 24 12.75 -3.21 -36.14
N PHE A 25 12.04 -2.58 -35.20
CA PHE A 25 12.66 -1.83 -34.11
C PHE A 25 13.53 -2.70 -33.19
N LEU A 26 13.06 -3.90 -32.83
CA LEU A 26 13.83 -4.84 -32.00
C LEU A 26 15.10 -5.34 -32.72
N LEU A 27 15.03 -5.57 -34.04
CA LEU A 27 16.19 -5.92 -34.85
C LEU A 27 17.21 -4.79 -34.89
N ASP A 28 16.79 -3.55 -35.11
CA ASP A 28 17.68 -2.38 -35.07
C ASP A 28 18.31 -2.19 -33.69
N ALA A 29 17.53 -2.33 -32.61
CA ALA A 29 18.06 -2.26 -31.25
C ALA A 29 19.11 -3.36 -30.99
N ARG A 30 18.89 -4.58 -31.48
CA ARG A 30 19.84 -5.69 -31.36
C ARG A 30 21.12 -5.45 -32.17
N LEU A 31 21.01 -4.94 -33.40
CA LEU A 31 22.16 -4.61 -34.25
C LEU A 31 23.04 -3.52 -33.62
N ASN A 32 22.41 -2.57 -32.94
CA ASN A 32 23.08 -1.48 -32.23
C ASN A 32 23.49 -1.84 -30.77
N GLU A 33 23.40 -3.12 -30.38
CA GLU A 33 23.69 -3.62 -29.02
C GLU A 33 22.94 -2.90 -27.88
N ARG A 34 21.81 -2.27 -28.18
CA ARG A 34 20.96 -1.61 -27.19
C ARG A 34 20.20 -2.65 -26.40
N LYS A 35 20.44 -2.68 -25.09
CA LYS A 35 19.62 -3.45 -24.14
C LYS A 35 18.34 -2.68 -23.85
N LEU A 36 17.20 -3.27 -24.19
CA LEU A 36 15.90 -2.77 -23.75
C LEU A 36 15.64 -3.16 -22.30
N THR A 37 15.03 -2.24 -21.57
CA THR A 37 14.53 -2.47 -20.21
C THR A 37 13.23 -3.29 -20.25
N GLY A 38 12.90 -3.96 -19.15
CA GLY A 38 11.63 -4.70 -19.04
C GLY A 38 10.41 -3.81 -19.28
N GLY A 39 10.44 -2.57 -18.76
CA GLY A 39 9.37 -1.60 -18.98
C GLY A 39 9.18 -1.20 -20.45
N GLU A 40 10.27 -1.06 -21.22
CA GLU A 40 10.20 -0.81 -22.65
C GLU A 40 9.55 -1.99 -23.41
N MET A 41 9.89 -3.22 -23.04
CA MET A 41 9.27 -4.42 -23.63
C MET A 41 7.77 -4.51 -23.32
N ASP A 42 7.38 -4.20 -22.07
CA ASP A 42 5.97 -4.18 -21.67
C ASP A 42 5.18 -3.11 -22.44
N THR A 43 5.79 -1.94 -22.69
CA THR A 43 5.15 -0.88 -23.50
C THR A 43 4.98 -1.29 -24.97
N LEU A 44 5.97 -1.97 -25.56
CA LEU A 44 5.87 -2.49 -26.93
C LEU A 44 4.81 -3.60 -27.04
N ASN A 45 4.73 -4.48 -26.04
CA ASN A 45 3.70 -5.53 -25.99
C ASN A 45 2.29 -4.92 -25.89
N SER A 46 2.13 -3.92 -25.01
CA SER A 46 0.88 -3.16 -24.88
C SER A 46 0.49 -2.50 -26.21
N TYR A 47 1.45 -1.95 -26.96
CA TYR A 47 1.23 -1.36 -28.28
C TYR A 47 0.78 -2.40 -29.33
N ILE A 48 1.40 -3.60 -29.37
CA ILE A 48 0.99 -4.69 -30.26
C ILE A 48 -0.46 -5.08 -30.02
N LEU A 49 -0.81 -5.30 -28.75
CA LEU A 49 -2.14 -5.72 -28.30
C LEU A 49 -3.18 -4.59 -28.34
N ARG A 50 -2.74 -3.36 -28.65
CA ARG A 50 -3.58 -2.15 -28.63
C ARG A 50 -4.23 -1.94 -27.25
N GLU A 51 -3.54 -2.37 -26.20
CA GLU A 51 -3.89 -1.99 -24.85
C GLU A 51 -3.78 -0.46 -24.74
N GLU A 52 -4.75 0.15 -24.08
CA GLU A 52 -4.95 1.58 -24.19
C GLU A 52 -3.93 2.35 -23.33
N LEU A 53 -2.80 2.67 -23.95
CA LEU A 53 -1.65 3.40 -23.38
C LEU A 53 -1.90 4.91 -23.22
N ARG A 54 -2.87 5.47 -23.95
CA ARG A 54 -3.12 6.92 -24.02
C ARG A 54 -3.59 7.51 -22.70
N TYR A 55 -4.39 6.76 -21.94
CA TYR A 55 -4.97 7.20 -20.69
C TYR A 55 -4.58 6.24 -19.57
N SER A 56 -3.64 6.68 -18.71
CA SER A 56 -3.05 5.87 -17.62
C SER A 56 -3.59 6.21 -16.22
N HIS A 57 -4.63 7.05 -16.13
CA HIS A 57 -5.24 7.41 -14.85
C HIS A 57 -6.09 6.25 -14.30
N ALA A 58 -6.10 6.11 -12.97
CA ALA A 58 -6.83 5.04 -12.29
C ALA A 58 -8.36 5.14 -12.48
N ASP A 59 -8.88 6.36 -12.60
CA ASP A 59 -10.33 6.65 -12.60
C ASP A 59 -10.93 6.57 -14.02
N LYS A 60 -10.28 5.81 -14.90
CA LYS A 60 -10.63 5.71 -16.32
C LYS A 60 -12.03 5.19 -16.59
N MET A 61 -12.53 4.31 -15.72
CA MET A 61 -13.89 3.78 -15.78
C MET A 61 -14.96 4.86 -15.63
N THR A 62 -14.65 5.94 -14.94
CA THR A 62 -15.63 6.98 -14.60
C THR A 62 -15.61 8.11 -15.62
N PHE A 63 -14.46 8.37 -16.24
CA PHE A 63 -14.26 9.52 -17.13
C PHE A 63 -14.40 9.22 -18.62
N LEU A 64 -14.28 7.97 -19.06
CA LEU A 64 -14.31 7.59 -20.48
C LEU A 64 -15.54 6.74 -20.82
N GLU A 65 -16.12 6.99 -22.00
CA GLU A 65 -17.30 6.26 -22.50
C GLU A 65 -17.00 4.78 -22.78
N THR A 66 -15.77 4.45 -23.20
CA THR A 66 -15.33 3.07 -23.47
C THR A 66 -14.05 2.75 -22.71
N PRO A 67 -14.14 2.37 -21.43
CA PRO A 67 -12.95 2.18 -20.61
C PRO A 67 -12.39 0.76 -20.73
N PHE A 68 -11.22 0.61 -21.38
CA PHE A 68 -10.44 -0.62 -21.35
C PHE A 68 -9.25 -0.48 -20.39
N HIS A 69 -8.93 -1.52 -19.63
CA HIS A 69 -7.74 -1.54 -18.77
C HIS A 69 -6.64 -2.40 -19.37
N SER A 70 -5.40 -1.94 -19.28
CA SER A 70 -4.24 -2.81 -19.39
C SER A 70 -4.13 -3.72 -18.15
N GLU A 71 -3.33 -4.78 -18.25
CA GLU A 71 -3.08 -5.67 -17.10
C GLU A 71 -2.48 -4.90 -15.91
N SER A 72 -1.51 -4.02 -16.18
CA SER A 72 -0.87 -3.18 -15.16
C SER A 72 -1.85 -2.18 -14.52
N GLN A 73 -2.81 -1.66 -15.27
CA GLN A 73 -3.88 -0.81 -14.73
C GLN A 73 -4.83 -1.62 -13.84
N THR A 74 -5.19 -2.83 -14.26
CA THR A 74 -6.04 -3.75 -13.50
C THR A 74 -5.39 -4.12 -12.17
N LEU A 75 -4.10 -4.45 -12.18
CA LEU A 75 -3.33 -4.72 -10.96
C LEU A 75 -3.23 -3.51 -10.04
N ARG A 76 -3.01 -2.30 -10.60
CA ARG A 76 -2.99 -1.05 -9.81
C ARG A 76 -4.34 -0.78 -9.15
N ARG A 77 -5.44 -1.04 -9.86
CA ARG A 77 -6.80 -0.93 -9.32
C ARG A 77 -7.02 -1.94 -8.19
N ALA A 78 -6.75 -3.21 -8.44
CA ALA A 78 -6.90 -4.28 -7.44
C ALA A 78 -6.11 -4.00 -6.15
N LYS A 79 -4.91 -3.41 -6.26
CA LYS A 79 -4.11 -2.99 -5.08
C LYS A 79 -4.75 -1.85 -4.26
N LYS A 80 -5.60 -1.02 -4.87
CA LYS A 80 -6.33 0.06 -4.20
C LYS A 80 -7.71 -0.36 -3.69
N GLU A 81 -8.22 -1.50 -4.15
CA GLU A 81 -9.49 -2.03 -3.69
C GLU A 81 -9.38 -2.53 -2.25
N LEU A 82 -10.45 -2.35 -1.48
CA LEU A 82 -10.50 -2.82 -0.11
C LEU A 82 -10.46 -4.36 -0.12
N PRO A 83 -9.58 -5.02 0.66
CA PRO A 83 -9.59 -6.47 0.73
C PRO A 83 -10.96 -6.97 1.16
N LEU A 84 -11.41 -8.07 0.54
CA LEU A 84 -12.73 -8.66 0.78
C LEU A 84 -13.00 -8.91 2.27
N GLU A 85 -11.97 -9.29 3.03
CA GLU A 85 -12.05 -9.47 4.49
C GLU A 85 -12.52 -8.22 5.24
N MET A 86 -12.11 -7.01 4.82
CA MET A 86 -12.61 -5.78 5.45
C MET A 86 -14.06 -5.50 5.07
N ALA A 87 -14.51 -5.91 3.89
CA ALA A 87 -15.88 -5.73 3.44
C ALA A 87 -16.87 -6.66 4.17
N LYS A 88 -16.43 -7.84 4.64
CA LYS A 88 -17.28 -8.81 5.36
C LYS A 88 -17.92 -8.23 6.62
N ASP A 89 -17.23 -7.32 7.29
CA ASP A 89 -17.71 -6.69 8.52
C ASP A 89 -18.74 -5.59 8.25
N TYR A 90 -18.93 -5.18 7.00
CA TYR A 90 -19.94 -4.20 6.62
C TYR A 90 -21.20 -4.91 6.12
N ALA A 91 -22.35 -4.58 6.70
CA ALA A 91 -23.63 -5.08 6.19
C ALA A 91 -24.19 -4.14 5.12
N THR A 92 -25.31 -4.54 4.52
CA THR A 92 -26.04 -3.77 3.48
C THR A 92 -26.53 -2.41 3.95
N ASP A 93 -26.58 -2.17 5.26
CA ASP A 93 -26.89 -0.88 5.87
C ASP A 93 -25.70 0.11 5.87
N GLY A 94 -24.53 -0.31 5.37
CA GLY A 94 -23.30 0.47 5.35
C GLY A 94 -22.62 0.61 6.71
N ARG A 95 -23.11 -0.09 7.74
CA ARG A 95 -22.54 -0.03 9.09
C ARG A 95 -21.52 -1.14 9.30
N GLN A 96 -20.50 -0.84 10.11
CA GLN A 96 -19.50 -1.81 10.53
C GLN A 96 -20.02 -2.61 11.74
N HIS A 97 -20.19 -3.92 11.57
CA HIS A 97 -20.67 -4.88 12.58
C HIS A 97 -19.55 -5.67 13.25
N ARG A 98 -18.29 -5.26 13.05
CA ARG A 98 -17.15 -5.88 13.72
C ARG A 98 -17.28 -5.74 15.24
N LYS A 99 -17.00 -6.82 15.98
CA LYS A 99 -16.93 -6.77 17.45
C LYS A 99 -16.01 -5.62 17.88
N PRO A 100 -16.46 -4.70 18.76
CA PRO A 100 -15.61 -3.60 19.21
C PRO A 100 -14.45 -4.16 20.03
N VAL A 101 -13.23 -3.98 19.54
CA VAL A 101 -12.00 -4.36 20.23
C VAL A 101 -11.23 -3.09 20.56
N ARG A 102 -10.65 -3.03 21.77
CA ARG A 102 -9.77 -1.92 22.15
C ARG A 102 -8.56 -1.87 21.22
N ARG A 103 -8.22 -0.68 20.72
CA ARG A 103 -7.00 -0.46 19.93
C ARG A 103 -5.77 -0.84 20.78
N LYS A 104 -4.77 -1.48 20.16
CA LYS A 104 -3.45 -1.62 20.79
C LYS A 104 -2.83 -0.23 20.98
N ARG A 105 -2.33 0.05 22.18
CA ARG A 105 -1.63 1.31 22.46
C ARG A 105 -0.41 1.43 21.54
N SER A 106 -0.07 2.65 21.15
CA SER A 106 1.18 2.92 20.45
C SER A 106 2.36 2.76 21.40
N TYR A 107 3.57 2.61 20.86
CA TYR A 107 4.79 2.53 21.67
C TYR A 107 4.94 3.73 22.63
N TYR A 108 4.60 4.94 22.15
CA TYR A 108 4.63 6.15 22.97
C TYR A 108 3.60 6.12 24.10
N GLU A 109 2.35 5.72 23.80
CA GLU A 109 1.29 5.61 24.79
C GLU A 109 1.63 4.57 25.87
N GLU A 110 2.21 3.44 25.46
CA GLU A 110 2.65 2.40 26.38
C GLU A 110 3.83 2.86 27.24
N TRP A 111 4.82 3.54 26.66
CA TRP A 111 5.91 4.17 27.41
C TRP A 111 5.41 5.18 28.43
N TYR A 112 4.46 6.04 28.05
CA TYR A 112 3.88 7.06 28.92
C TYR A 112 3.15 6.41 30.10
N VAL A 113 2.28 5.44 29.85
CA VAL A 113 1.59 4.68 30.91
C VAL A 113 2.59 3.97 31.82
N ASN A 114 3.62 3.32 31.26
CA ASN A 114 4.65 2.64 32.05
C ASN A 114 5.47 3.60 32.92
N LYS A 115 5.77 4.81 32.42
CA LYS A 115 6.50 5.83 33.18
C LYS A 115 5.71 6.27 34.41
N HIS A 116 4.41 6.55 34.25
CA HIS A 116 3.53 6.92 35.36
C HIS A 116 3.31 5.75 36.33
N ALA A 117 3.05 4.54 35.80
CA ALA A 117 2.88 3.34 36.62
C ALA A 117 4.11 3.02 37.47
N ARG A 118 5.32 3.19 36.93
CA ARG A 118 6.58 2.99 37.69
C ARG A 118 6.72 4.00 38.83
N ALA A 119 6.37 5.27 38.61
CA ALA A 119 6.44 6.31 39.64
C ALA A 119 5.47 6.00 40.80
N GLU A 120 4.22 5.67 40.49
CA GLU A 120 3.23 5.30 41.52
C GLU A 120 3.58 4.00 42.25
N ASN A 121 4.12 3.01 41.53
CA ASN A 121 4.58 1.76 42.15
C ASN A 121 5.71 2.04 43.15
N ALA A 122 6.63 2.95 42.81
CA ALA A 122 7.71 3.34 43.72
C ALA A 122 7.18 4.06 44.97
N GLU A 123 6.19 4.94 44.84
CA GLU A 123 5.54 5.57 45.99
C GLU A 123 4.79 4.56 46.86
N ARG A 124 4.03 3.65 46.25
CA ARG A 124 3.35 2.56 46.98
C ARG A 124 4.34 1.70 47.74
N GLN A 125 5.48 1.36 47.13
CA GLN A 125 6.56 0.63 47.81
C GLN A 125 7.14 1.42 48.99
N ARG A 126 7.35 2.74 48.86
CA ARG A 126 7.85 3.58 49.96
C ARG A 126 6.89 3.58 51.15
N LYS A 127 5.60 3.81 50.91
CA LYS A 127 4.55 3.78 51.94
C LYS A 127 4.46 2.42 52.62
N TYR A 128 4.52 1.35 51.84
CA TYR A 128 4.53 -0.02 52.38
C TYR A 128 5.75 -0.25 53.28
N ASN A 129 6.95 0.10 52.81
CA ASN A 129 8.17 -0.06 53.59
C ASN A 129 8.14 0.77 54.88
N GLU A 130 7.59 1.99 54.85
CA GLU A 130 7.44 2.84 56.02
C GLU A 130 6.47 2.24 57.05
N PHE A 131 5.35 1.70 56.58
CA PHE A 131 4.38 0.99 57.41
C PHE A 131 4.98 -0.28 58.04
N THR A 132 5.76 -1.05 57.28
CA THR A 132 6.37 -2.31 57.77
C THR A 132 7.60 -2.09 58.66
N LYS A 133 8.15 -0.86 58.76
CA LYS A 133 9.21 -0.57 59.74
C LYS A 133 8.69 -0.77 61.16
N ILE A 134 9.59 -1.23 62.05
CA ILE A 134 9.32 -1.35 63.48
C ILE A 134 8.94 0.04 64.01
N GLN A 135 7.70 0.19 64.44
CA GLN A 135 7.19 1.43 65.01
C GLN A 135 7.59 1.53 66.49
N PRO A 136 7.84 2.73 67.02
CA PRO A 136 8.08 2.91 68.44
C PRO A 136 6.83 2.52 69.25
N VAL A 137 7.02 1.76 70.32
CA VAL A 137 5.94 1.41 71.25
C VAL A 137 5.81 2.54 72.26
N GLU A 138 4.70 3.27 72.20
CA GLU A 138 4.38 4.31 73.17
C GLU A 138 3.74 3.67 74.40
N THR A 139 4.42 3.75 75.55
CA THR A 139 3.88 3.29 76.83
C THR A 139 3.32 4.47 77.61
N TYR A 140 2.03 4.43 77.90
CA TYR A 140 1.36 5.42 78.74
C TYR A 140 1.25 4.88 80.16
N TYR A 141 1.77 5.62 81.12
CA TYR A 141 1.59 5.33 82.55
C TYR A 141 0.24 5.87 83.00
N ILE A 142 -0.56 5.01 83.63
CA ILE A 142 -1.83 5.35 84.29
C ILE A 142 -1.54 5.92 85.67
#